data_AF-N9WYI7-F1
#
_entry.id   AF-N9WYI7-F1
#
_cell.length_a   1.000
_cell.length_b   1.000
_cell.length_c   1.000
_cell.angle_alpha   90.00
_cell.angle_beta   90.00
_cell.angle_gamma   90.00
#
_symmetry.space_group_name_H-M   'P 1'
#
loop_
_entity.id
_entity.type
_entity.pdbx_description
1 polymer ?
#
loop_
_entity_poly.entity_id
_entity_poly.type
_entity_poly.pdbx_seq_one_letter_code
_entity_poly.pdbx_strand_id
1 'polypeptide(L)'
;MVLPLFLKSVHSCFRKTSQSIDTIAVVIKMNKKKRSAMILTIVTVSLCLVTWLSKPNTTNTIGSIVSGKTAVKEIYNVEKQNTIRKTLDEQIAQGSHSENNALMVYNPFGTNTLSMYTYFTTAQGAKISYTIHVEDDKIADFTRTLNSDYTRTHEYQLIGLIPDHENTITLHMEYEDGTNKDVTYTYTCGSLRGNESIQLEAKEGSSREELSDGLYVILGNDSDEDDFMYYYDNNGILRGEVPIEGYRSHRLLFANERMYYSISTNKMAEMDALGQITNVFDLGNYDLHHDYVFDDNGDMLILATDTTKDTVEDMIIRLDVSSGAVSQVVDMGDLFPTYKASVYDKDNDELDWTHLNTIQWMGDNEILVSSRETSTIVKITDIYGTPEIAYMMGEKTYWEDSDYADLLLDKANSFTSQTGQHSITYVEDDSLADGQYYLYMFNNNFGYSSTNTAYDWSQLNIPTEVKAEDAVSKYYKYLVDESKGTYELVDTFDVPYSPYVSSVQNIGGNTIVDSGMAFNFQEYDSDHTLIRSFTMEGEKYIYRVYKYTFDGFYFNQ
;
A
#
# COMPACT_ATOMS: atom_id res chain seq x y z
N MET A 1 -12.67 36.41 33.10
CA MET A 1 -13.11 36.61 34.50
C MET A 1 -14.64 36.59 34.53
N VAL A 2 -15.20 35.47 35.01
CA VAL A 2 -16.58 35.25 35.53
C VAL A 2 -17.80 35.36 34.57
N LEU A 3 -18.55 34.24 34.48
CA LEU A 3 -19.91 34.01 33.94
C LEU A 3 -20.97 34.97 34.59
N PRO A 4 -22.15 35.27 33.99
CA PRO A 4 -23.29 34.33 34.04
C PRO A 4 -24.35 34.38 32.89
N LEU A 5 -24.88 33.19 32.60
CA LEU A 5 -26.28 32.74 32.38
C LEU A 5 -27.37 33.54 31.61
N PHE A 6 -27.93 32.82 30.61
CA PHE A 6 -29.35 32.53 30.30
C PHE A 6 -30.36 33.66 30.02
N LEU A 7 -30.80 33.78 28.75
CA LEU A 7 -32.18 33.58 28.27
C LEU A 7 -32.31 33.97 26.77
N LYS A 8 -33.05 33.16 25.99
CA LYS A 8 -33.73 33.42 24.69
C LYS A 8 -33.18 32.69 23.45
N SER A 9 -33.93 31.63 23.07
CA SER A 9 -34.14 31.13 21.70
C SER A 9 -35.59 30.63 21.67
N VAL A 10 -36.56 31.46 21.24
CA VAL A 10 -37.19 31.47 19.90
C VAL A 10 -37.79 30.10 19.56
N HIS A 11 -39.05 29.78 19.89
CA HIS A 11 -40.29 30.26 19.25
C HIS A 11 -40.22 30.34 17.71
N SER A 12 -40.11 29.18 17.04
CA SER A 12 -40.62 28.97 15.66
C SER A 12 -40.35 27.53 15.20
N CYS A 13 -41.24 26.58 15.48
CA CYS A 13 -41.51 25.41 14.62
C CYS A 13 -42.64 24.55 15.21
N PHE A 14 -43.86 25.08 15.24
CA PHE A 14 -45.07 24.27 15.42
C PHE A 14 -46.09 24.71 14.37
N ARG A 15 -45.95 24.16 13.15
CA ARG A 15 -47.02 23.98 12.16
C ARG A 15 -46.43 23.36 10.90
N LYS A 16 -46.57 22.04 10.77
CA LYS A 16 -46.89 21.29 9.54
C LYS A 16 -46.44 19.85 9.74
N THR A 17 -47.40 19.00 10.11
CA THR A 17 -47.63 17.66 9.54
C THR A 17 -48.85 17.07 10.27
N SER A 18 -50.01 17.66 10.00
CA SER A 18 -51.29 16.96 10.12
C SER A 18 -51.63 16.45 8.72
N GLN A 19 -51.46 15.16 8.46
CA GLN A 19 -52.28 14.35 7.55
C GLN A 19 -51.63 12.98 7.32
N SER A 20 -52.48 11.97 7.25
CA SER A 20 -52.20 10.53 7.36
C SER A 20 -51.93 10.14 8.83
N ILE A 21 -52.73 9.31 9.50
CA ILE A 21 -53.59 8.24 9.01
C ILE A 21 -54.85 8.18 9.90
N ASP A 22 -55.98 8.51 9.29
CA ASP A 22 -57.26 7.90 9.59
C ASP A 22 -57.15 6.41 9.25
N THR A 23 -57.01 5.54 10.24
CA THR A 23 -57.55 4.18 10.17
C THR A 23 -57.84 3.70 11.59
N ILE A 24 -59.03 3.14 11.77
CA ILE A 24 -59.57 2.54 13.00
C ILE A 24 -60.22 3.54 13.97
N ALA A 25 -61.27 4.19 13.47
CA ALA A 25 -62.43 4.44 14.31
C ALA A 25 -63.15 3.11 14.61
N VAL A 26 -63.88 3.12 15.73
CA VAL A 26 -64.86 2.12 16.20
C VAL A 26 -64.27 1.02 17.10
N VAL A 27 -64.36 1.23 18.41
CA VAL A 27 -65.11 0.35 19.34
C VAL A 27 -65.31 1.06 20.70
N ILE A 28 -66.57 1.48 20.92
CA ILE A 28 -67.36 1.26 22.16
C ILE A 28 -67.01 2.08 23.43
N LYS A 29 -67.84 3.13 23.59
CA LYS A 29 -68.67 3.42 24.78
C LYS A 29 -68.99 2.16 25.61
N MET A 30 -68.34 1.89 26.75
CA MET A 30 -68.98 1.31 27.97
C MET A 30 -68.04 0.93 29.13
N ASN A 31 -68.48 1.38 30.31
CA ASN A 31 -68.46 0.75 31.64
C ASN A 31 -67.23 0.81 32.57
N LYS A 32 -67.47 1.39 33.76
CA LYS A 32 -66.54 1.77 34.85
C LYS A 32 -65.81 0.61 35.57
N LYS A 33 -65.86 -0.63 35.09
CA LYS A 33 -65.29 -1.81 35.78
C LYS A 33 -63.99 -2.37 35.20
N LYS A 34 -63.30 -1.64 34.32
CA LYS A 34 -61.96 -1.99 33.80
C LYS A 34 -60.89 -0.91 34.05
N ARG A 35 -60.96 -0.18 35.17
CA ARG A 35 -59.93 0.81 35.55
C ARG A 35 -58.76 0.26 36.38
N SER A 36 -58.86 -0.95 36.94
CA SER A 36 -57.78 -1.54 37.77
C SER A 36 -56.87 -2.54 37.06
N ALA A 37 -57.09 -2.82 35.77
CA ALA A 37 -56.23 -3.72 34.98
C ALA A 37 -55.42 -3.00 33.88
N MET A 38 -55.52 -1.67 33.76
CA MET A 38 -54.88 -0.89 32.68
C MET A 38 -53.86 0.14 33.19
N ILE A 39 -53.68 0.26 34.51
CA ILE A 39 -52.60 1.04 35.11
C ILE A 39 -51.35 0.16 35.36
N LEU A 40 -51.51 -1.17 35.37
CA LEU A 40 -50.39 -2.10 35.52
C LEU A 40 -49.68 -2.43 34.19
N THR A 41 -50.28 -2.09 33.04
CA THR A 41 -49.71 -2.40 31.70
C THR A 41 -49.02 -1.20 31.05
N ILE A 42 -49.25 0.03 31.53
CA ILE A 42 -48.54 1.22 31.00
C ILE A 42 -47.22 1.46 31.75
N VAL A 43 -47.07 0.97 32.98
CA VAL A 43 -45.77 0.98 33.69
C VAL A 43 -44.85 -0.17 33.23
N THR A 44 -45.39 -1.27 32.71
CA THR A 44 -44.57 -2.38 32.17
C THR A 44 -44.16 -2.18 30.72
N VAL A 45 -44.92 -1.45 29.90
CA VAL A 45 -44.52 -1.14 28.51
C VAL A 45 -43.58 0.07 28.42
N SER A 46 -43.62 1.00 29.39
CA SER A 46 -42.61 2.06 29.49
C SER A 46 -41.30 1.64 30.17
N LEU A 47 -41.26 0.48 30.85
CA LEU A 47 -39.99 -0.10 31.32
C LEU A 47 -39.33 -1.01 30.28
N CYS A 48 -40.09 -1.59 29.34
CA CYS A 48 -39.54 -2.42 28.26
C CYS A 48 -39.06 -1.64 27.03
N LEU A 49 -39.30 -0.32 26.94
CA LEU A 49 -38.74 0.54 25.89
C LEU A 49 -37.47 1.30 26.32
N VAL A 50 -37.15 1.32 27.61
CA VAL A 50 -35.88 1.88 28.11
C VAL A 50 -34.77 0.82 28.12
N THR A 51 -35.10 -0.47 28.04
CA THR A 51 -34.12 -1.56 27.90
C THR A 51 -33.77 -1.90 26.44
N TRP A 52 -34.29 -1.15 25.46
CA TRP A 52 -33.93 -1.28 24.03
C TRP A 52 -33.14 -0.08 23.49
N LEU A 53 -32.81 0.90 24.35
CA LEU A 53 -31.98 2.07 24.05
C LEU A 53 -30.76 2.19 24.97
N SER A 54 -30.35 1.08 25.57
CA SER A 54 -29.11 0.98 26.35
C SER A 54 -28.57 -0.42 26.18
N LYS A 55 -27.95 -0.71 25.03
CA LYS A 55 -27.02 -1.85 24.94
C LYS A 55 -25.93 -1.56 25.99
N PRO A 56 -25.73 -2.39 27.02
CA PRO A 56 -24.53 -2.27 27.82
C PRO A 56 -23.38 -2.63 26.90
N ASN A 57 -22.55 -1.66 26.52
CA ASN A 57 -21.24 -1.95 25.99
C ASN A 57 -20.49 -2.67 27.12
N THR A 58 -20.33 -3.98 26.99
CA THR A 58 -19.44 -4.76 27.83
C THR A 58 -18.02 -4.34 27.46
N THR A 59 -17.52 -3.28 28.12
CA THR A 59 -16.14 -2.84 27.97
C THR A 59 -15.23 -3.87 28.64
N ASN A 60 -14.57 -4.68 27.83
CA ASN A 60 -13.55 -5.61 28.31
C ASN A 60 -12.18 -4.96 28.15
N THR A 61 -11.43 -4.87 29.24
CA THR A 61 -10.06 -4.34 29.24
C THR A 61 -9.07 -5.42 28.82
N ILE A 62 -8.23 -5.11 27.83
CA ILE A 62 -7.21 -6.00 27.28
C ILE A 62 -6.02 -6.10 28.25
N GLY A 63 -5.48 -7.31 28.44
CA GLY A 63 -4.22 -7.52 29.17
C GLY A 63 -3.02 -7.18 28.29
N SER A 64 -2.15 -6.26 28.74
CA SER A 64 -0.88 -5.97 28.06
C SER A 64 0.17 -7.02 28.43
N ILE A 65 0.72 -7.69 27.42
CA ILE A 65 1.95 -8.48 27.54
C ILE A 65 2.93 -7.80 26.59
N VAL A 66 3.97 -7.19 27.16
CA VAL A 66 5.05 -6.43 26.49
C VAL A 66 4.74 -4.93 26.26
N SER A 67 5.42 -4.09 27.05
CA SER A 67 5.45 -2.62 26.97
C SER A 67 6.88 -2.13 26.73
N GLY A 68 7.64 -2.85 25.89
CA GLY A 68 9.02 -2.50 25.56
C GLY A 68 9.20 -2.29 24.06
N LYS A 69 9.97 -1.27 23.67
CA LYS A 69 10.41 -1.08 22.29
C LYS A 69 11.32 -2.26 21.91
N THR A 70 10.78 -3.28 21.23
CA THR A 70 11.58 -4.38 20.66
C THR A 70 12.53 -3.79 19.62
N ALA A 71 13.80 -4.17 19.64
CA ALA A 71 14.75 -3.77 18.61
C ALA A 71 14.29 -4.33 17.26
N VAL A 72 14.35 -3.54 16.18
CA VAL A 72 13.71 -3.92 14.91
C VAL A 72 14.26 -5.24 14.35
N LYS A 73 15.57 -5.47 14.47
CA LYS A 73 16.22 -6.75 14.09
C LYS A 73 15.62 -7.99 14.78
N GLU A 74 15.04 -7.82 15.97
CA GLU A 74 14.44 -8.93 16.71
C GLU A 74 13.05 -9.30 16.22
N ILE A 75 12.37 -8.38 15.51
CA ILE A 75 11.09 -8.62 14.84
C ILE A 75 11.32 -9.65 13.73
N TYR A 76 12.41 -9.52 12.98
CA TYR A 76 12.76 -10.38 11.85
C TYR A 76 13.57 -11.63 12.24
N ASN A 77 13.46 -12.08 13.49
CA ASN A 77 14.05 -13.34 13.93
C ASN A 77 13.00 -14.46 13.99
N VAL A 78 13.05 -15.40 13.04
CA VAL A 78 12.06 -16.47 12.89
C VAL A 78 11.91 -17.36 14.14
N GLU A 79 13.01 -17.65 14.86
CA GLU A 79 12.94 -18.45 16.10
C GLU A 79 12.17 -17.72 17.22
N LYS A 80 12.37 -16.40 17.34
CA LYS A 80 11.62 -15.55 18.29
C LYS A 80 10.15 -15.48 17.89
N GLN A 81 9.86 -15.30 16.60
CA GLN A 81 8.49 -15.31 16.06
C GLN A 81 7.76 -16.61 16.38
N ASN A 82 8.42 -17.76 16.20
CA ASN A 82 7.88 -19.07 16.57
C ASN A 82 7.65 -19.21 18.09
N THR A 83 8.50 -18.59 18.92
CA THR A 83 8.31 -18.57 20.37
C THR A 83 7.08 -17.74 20.77
N ILE A 84 6.86 -16.61 20.09
CA ILE A 84 5.68 -15.76 20.28
C ILE A 84 4.41 -16.52 19.87
N ARG A 85 4.41 -17.14 18.69
CA ARG A 85 3.33 -18.02 18.20
C ARG A 85 2.95 -19.08 19.22
N LYS A 86 3.95 -19.81 19.74
CA LYS A 86 3.72 -20.84 20.78
C LYS A 86 3.09 -20.25 22.05
N THR A 87 3.49 -19.04 22.44
CA THR A 87 2.92 -18.35 23.61
C THR A 87 1.46 -17.96 23.37
N LEU A 88 1.08 -17.59 22.15
CA LEU A 88 -0.31 -17.36 21.76
C LEU A 88 -1.11 -18.67 21.78
N ASP A 89 -0.56 -19.77 21.25
CA ASP A 89 -1.20 -21.09 21.28
C ASP A 89 -1.47 -21.58 22.72
N GLU A 90 -0.52 -21.36 23.63
CA GLU A 90 -0.68 -21.69 25.04
C GLU A 90 -1.81 -20.85 25.69
N GLN A 91 -1.90 -19.55 25.36
CA GLN A 91 -3.00 -18.69 25.83
C GLN A 91 -4.35 -19.11 25.24
N ILE A 92 -4.39 -19.49 23.96
CA ILE A 92 -5.58 -20.04 23.30
C ILE A 92 -6.06 -21.29 24.03
N ALA A 93 -5.14 -22.23 24.32
CA ALA A 93 -5.46 -23.50 24.96
C ALA A 93 -5.89 -23.38 26.44
N GLN A 94 -5.40 -22.36 27.16
CA GLN A 94 -5.71 -22.16 28.59
C GLN A 94 -7.05 -21.44 28.84
N GLY A 95 -7.58 -20.73 27.85
CA GLY A 95 -8.76 -19.88 28.00
C GLY A 95 -10.03 -20.43 27.37
N SER A 96 -11.19 -20.05 27.92
CA SER A 96 -12.48 -20.17 27.22
C SER A 96 -12.75 -18.86 26.49
N HIS A 97 -12.21 -18.73 25.27
CA HIS A 97 -12.31 -17.52 24.46
C HIS A 97 -13.62 -17.50 23.67
N SER A 98 -14.56 -16.69 24.15
CA SER A 98 -15.86 -16.45 23.48
C SER A 98 -15.87 -15.07 22.84
N GLU A 99 -16.85 -14.76 22.02
CA GLU A 99 -16.95 -13.43 21.40
C GLU A 99 -17.05 -12.27 22.41
N ASN A 100 -17.52 -12.52 23.64
CA ASN A 100 -17.57 -11.52 24.73
C ASN A 100 -16.32 -11.53 25.63
N ASN A 101 -15.36 -12.40 25.36
CA ASN A 101 -14.12 -12.55 26.11
C ASN A 101 -13.04 -13.07 25.15
N ALA A 102 -12.78 -12.30 24.09
CA ALA A 102 -11.76 -12.62 23.10
C ALA A 102 -10.37 -12.46 23.72
N LEU A 103 -9.43 -13.29 23.27
CA LEU A 103 -8.01 -13.05 23.49
C LEU A 103 -7.58 -11.93 22.55
N MET A 104 -7.24 -10.77 23.10
CA MET A 104 -6.67 -9.67 22.34
C MET A 104 -5.25 -9.37 22.84
N VAL A 105 -4.29 -9.31 21.93
CA VAL A 105 -2.88 -9.05 22.25
C VAL A 105 -2.36 -7.98 21.32
N TYR A 106 -1.88 -6.88 21.88
CA TYR A 106 -1.34 -5.77 21.10
C TYR A 106 -0.04 -6.17 20.42
N ASN A 107 0.03 -5.99 19.09
CA ASN A 107 1.20 -6.20 18.24
C ASN A 107 2.17 -7.30 18.72
N PRO A 108 1.71 -8.57 18.88
CA PRO A 108 2.52 -9.60 19.54
C PRO A 108 3.82 -9.90 18.78
N PHE A 109 3.77 -9.84 17.44
CA PHE A 109 4.91 -10.12 16.57
C PHE A 109 5.82 -8.91 16.32
N GLY A 110 5.40 -7.70 16.71
CA GLY A 110 6.17 -6.48 16.54
C GLY A 110 6.06 -5.83 15.16
N THR A 111 5.51 -6.52 14.17
CA THR A 111 5.52 -6.13 12.74
C THR A 111 4.61 -4.98 12.38
N ASN A 112 3.56 -4.67 13.16
CA ASN A 112 2.73 -3.49 12.91
C ASN A 112 2.28 -2.89 14.25
N THR A 113 2.82 -1.72 14.59
CA THR A 113 2.55 -1.08 15.89
C THR A 113 1.11 -0.62 16.03
N LEU A 114 0.37 -0.47 14.93
CA LEU A 114 -1.03 -0.07 14.94
C LEU A 114 -1.99 -1.25 14.76
N SER A 115 -1.59 -2.42 15.30
CA SER A 115 -2.34 -3.67 15.17
C SER A 115 -2.67 -4.37 16.49
N MET A 116 -3.76 -5.14 16.46
CA MET A 116 -4.26 -5.98 17.55
C MET A 116 -4.49 -7.40 17.04
N TYR A 117 -3.73 -8.36 17.56
CA TYR A 117 -4.03 -9.78 17.38
C TYR A 117 -5.31 -10.12 18.15
N THR A 118 -6.24 -10.83 17.52
CA THR A 118 -7.54 -11.18 18.10
C THR A 118 -7.87 -12.63 17.84
N TYR A 119 -8.21 -13.38 18.90
CA TYR A 119 -8.70 -14.75 18.83
C TYR A 119 -9.97 -14.96 19.65
N PHE A 120 -10.98 -15.62 19.08
CA PHE A 120 -12.15 -16.10 19.81
C PHE A 120 -12.87 -17.22 19.06
N THR A 121 -13.83 -17.85 19.73
CA THR A 121 -14.73 -18.82 19.11
C THR A 121 -16.18 -18.40 19.23
N THR A 122 -17.01 -18.90 18.31
CA THR A 122 -18.45 -18.64 18.26
C THR A 122 -19.24 -19.95 18.21
N ALA A 123 -20.48 -19.92 18.71
CA ALA A 123 -21.34 -21.09 18.71
C ALA A 123 -21.81 -21.49 17.30
N GLN A 124 -21.99 -20.50 16.42
CA GLN A 124 -22.43 -20.64 15.03
C GLN A 124 -21.35 -20.07 14.10
N GLY A 125 -21.32 -20.49 12.83
CA GLY A 125 -20.44 -19.88 11.84
C GLY A 125 -20.73 -18.37 11.72
N ALA A 126 -19.69 -17.55 11.71
CA ALA A 126 -19.81 -16.11 11.58
C ALA A 126 -18.80 -15.56 10.56
N LYS A 127 -19.19 -14.49 9.86
CA LYS A 127 -18.26 -13.59 9.18
C LYS A 127 -18.02 -12.37 10.05
N ILE A 128 -16.79 -11.88 10.06
CA ILE A 128 -16.37 -10.80 10.95
C ILE A 128 -15.99 -9.57 10.11
N SER A 129 -16.60 -8.44 10.41
CA SER A 129 -16.05 -7.12 10.11
C SER A 129 -15.75 -6.39 11.42
N TYR A 130 -14.96 -5.32 11.37
CA TYR A 130 -14.64 -4.54 12.55
C TYR A 130 -14.55 -3.05 12.24
N THR A 131 -14.77 -2.23 13.27
CA THR A 131 -14.57 -0.78 13.25
C THR A 131 -13.59 -0.37 14.35
N ILE A 132 -12.60 0.45 14.00
CA ILE A 132 -11.79 1.22 14.94
C ILE A 132 -12.35 2.63 15.01
N HIS A 133 -12.68 3.05 16.23
CA HIS A 133 -13.19 4.39 16.53
C HIS A 133 -12.37 5.04 17.65
N VAL A 134 -12.18 6.35 17.58
CA VAL A 134 -11.64 7.17 18.67
C VAL A 134 -12.54 8.38 18.87
N GLU A 135 -12.60 8.88 20.10
CA GLU A 135 -13.38 10.07 20.46
C GLU A 135 -12.65 11.36 20.00
N ASP A 136 -12.37 11.46 18.70
CA ASP A 136 -11.86 12.64 18.00
C ASP A 136 -12.59 12.79 16.64
N ASP A 137 -13.46 13.80 16.54
CA ASP A 137 -14.28 14.07 15.34
C ASP A 137 -13.47 14.33 14.05
N LYS A 138 -12.15 14.52 14.14
CA LYS A 138 -11.27 14.69 12.97
C LYS A 138 -10.78 13.37 12.39
N ILE A 139 -10.83 12.29 13.18
CA ILE A 139 -10.37 10.97 12.80
C ILE A 139 -11.58 10.14 12.40
N ALA A 140 -11.70 9.86 11.10
CA ALA A 140 -12.77 9.01 10.61
C ALA A 140 -12.61 7.56 11.09
N ASP A 141 -13.74 6.89 11.30
CA ASP A 141 -13.81 5.47 11.64
C ASP A 141 -13.15 4.61 10.55
N PHE A 142 -12.40 3.60 10.98
CA PHE A 142 -11.81 2.62 10.08
C PHE A 142 -12.59 1.31 10.15
N THR A 143 -13.36 1.00 9.09
CA THR A 143 -14.19 -0.21 9.03
C THR A 143 -13.72 -1.16 7.93
N ARG A 144 -13.53 -2.44 8.24
CA ARG A 144 -13.08 -3.48 7.29
C ARG A 144 -13.72 -4.83 7.54
N THR A 145 -13.93 -5.60 6.47
CA THR A 145 -14.36 -7.01 6.52
C THR A 145 -13.13 -7.90 6.48
N LEU A 146 -12.99 -8.83 7.42
CA LEU A 146 -11.82 -9.71 7.52
C LEU A 146 -11.87 -10.82 6.48
N ASN A 147 -10.70 -11.23 5.99
CA ASN A 147 -10.56 -12.32 5.03
C ASN A 147 -10.95 -13.68 5.65
N SER A 148 -12.25 -13.99 5.60
CA SER A 148 -12.80 -15.24 6.11
C SER A 148 -14.17 -15.56 5.53
N ASP A 149 -14.50 -16.84 5.49
CA ASP A 149 -15.86 -17.35 5.34
C ASP A 149 -16.56 -17.54 6.69
N TYR A 150 -17.81 -18.00 6.69
CA TYR A 150 -18.50 -18.36 7.94
C TYR A 150 -17.71 -19.46 8.67
N THR A 151 -17.03 -19.07 9.74
CA THR A 151 -16.21 -19.97 10.57
C THR A 151 -16.59 -19.82 12.04
N ARG A 152 -16.25 -20.83 12.83
CA ARG A 152 -16.48 -20.86 14.28
C ARG A 152 -15.24 -20.46 15.09
N THR A 153 -14.07 -20.52 14.46
CA THR A 153 -12.79 -20.11 15.05
C THR A 153 -12.31 -18.88 14.30
N HIS A 154 -12.03 -17.83 15.05
CA HIS A 154 -11.69 -16.50 14.55
C HIS A 154 -10.30 -16.15 15.04
N GLU A 155 -9.37 -15.90 14.13
CA GLU A 155 -8.00 -15.55 14.44
C GLU A 155 -7.47 -14.58 13.40
N TYR A 156 -7.21 -13.33 13.80
CA TYR A 156 -6.92 -12.24 12.88
C TYR A 156 -5.93 -11.24 13.47
N GLN A 157 -5.23 -10.52 12.60
CA GLN A 157 -4.61 -9.23 12.93
C GLN A 157 -5.56 -8.10 12.51
N LEU A 158 -6.03 -7.31 13.47
CA LEU A 158 -6.81 -6.10 13.21
C LEU A 158 -5.85 -4.92 13.13
N ILE A 159 -5.76 -4.24 11.98
CA ILE A 159 -4.94 -3.02 11.83
C ILE A 159 -5.82 -1.76 11.98
N GLY A 160 -5.19 -0.58 12.07
CA GLY A 160 -5.90 0.69 12.08
C GLY A 160 -6.06 1.33 13.46
N LEU A 161 -5.37 0.84 14.48
CA LEU A 161 -5.32 1.52 15.78
C LEU A 161 -4.72 2.93 15.61
N ILE A 162 -5.24 3.87 16.39
CA ILE A 162 -4.76 5.25 16.43
C ILE A 162 -3.78 5.41 17.59
N PRO A 163 -2.54 5.84 17.34
CA PRO A 163 -1.54 6.06 18.39
C PRO A 163 -1.99 7.19 19.35
N ASP A 164 -1.55 7.12 20.60
CA ASP A 164 -1.86 8.10 21.66
C ASP A 164 -3.37 8.29 21.97
N HIS A 165 -4.23 7.36 21.54
CA HIS A 165 -5.68 7.42 21.72
C HIS A 165 -6.22 6.17 22.40
N GLU A 166 -7.35 6.32 23.10
CA GLU A 166 -8.18 5.19 23.49
C GLU A 166 -9.02 4.76 22.28
N ASN A 167 -8.68 3.58 21.74
CA ASN A 167 -9.34 2.98 20.60
C ASN A 167 -10.51 2.12 21.08
N THR A 168 -11.67 2.35 20.49
CA THR A 168 -12.85 1.50 20.60
C THR A 168 -12.87 0.55 19.40
N ILE A 169 -12.65 -0.73 19.65
CA ILE A 169 -12.64 -1.79 18.65
C ILE A 169 -14.00 -2.49 18.70
N THR A 170 -14.83 -2.34 17.67
CA THR A 170 -16.11 -3.04 17.57
C THR A 170 -16.00 -4.16 16.56
N LEU A 171 -16.26 -5.40 16.99
CA LEU A 171 -16.38 -6.57 16.13
C LEU A 171 -17.85 -6.75 15.75
N HIS A 172 -18.14 -6.75 14.46
CA HIS A 172 -19.45 -7.01 13.87
C HIS A 172 -19.49 -8.45 13.37
N MET A 173 -20.27 -9.28 14.04
CA MET A 173 -20.49 -10.68 13.67
C MET A 173 -21.79 -10.81 12.88
N GLU A 174 -21.68 -11.29 11.65
CA GLU A 174 -22.81 -11.77 10.85
C GLU A 174 -22.84 -13.30 10.92
N TYR A 175 -23.91 -13.88 11.45
CA TYR A 175 -24.07 -15.33 11.54
C TYR A 175 -24.78 -15.91 10.32
N GLU A 176 -24.57 -17.21 10.06
CA GLU A 176 -25.19 -17.94 8.93
C GLU A 176 -26.73 -17.89 8.90
N ASP A 177 -27.38 -17.68 10.04
CA ASP A 177 -28.84 -17.56 10.14
C ASP A 177 -29.37 -16.15 9.82
N GLY A 178 -28.48 -15.22 9.43
CA GLY A 178 -28.76 -13.82 9.13
C GLY A 178 -28.90 -12.92 10.36
N THR A 179 -28.66 -13.44 11.57
CA THR A 179 -28.59 -12.62 12.78
C THR A 179 -27.24 -11.93 12.90
N ASN A 180 -27.22 -10.77 13.57
CA ASN A 180 -26.02 -9.97 13.77
C ASN A 180 -25.77 -9.69 15.25
N LYS A 181 -24.50 -9.59 15.64
CA LYS A 181 -24.09 -9.20 16.99
C LYS A 181 -22.84 -8.33 16.94
N ASP A 182 -22.87 -7.24 17.69
CA ASP A 182 -21.69 -6.38 17.89
C ASP A 182 -21.09 -6.66 19.28
N VAL A 183 -19.77 -6.72 19.36
CA VAL A 183 -19.04 -6.72 20.64
C VAL A 183 -17.92 -5.70 20.59
N THR A 184 -17.78 -4.91 21.66
CA THR A 184 -16.84 -3.81 21.72
C THR A 184 -15.76 -4.07 22.78
N TYR A 185 -14.53 -3.70 22.44
CA TYR A 185 -13.35 -3.72 23.30
C TYR A 185 -12.70 -2.34 23.29
N THR A 186 -11.96 -1.99 24.35
CA THR A 186 -11.19 -0.75 24.38
C THR A 186 -9.71 -1.00 24.63
N TYR A 187 -8.87 -0.19 23.98
CA TYR A 187 -7.42 -0.26 24.09
C TYR A 187 -6.79 1.13 23.96
N THR A 188 -6.03 1.57 24.97
CA THR A 188 -5.20 2.78 24.86
C THR A 188 -3.90 2.45 24.14
N CYS A 189 -3.76 2.92 22.89
CA CYS A 189 -2.55 2.72 22.11
C CYS A 189 -1.44 3.65 22.61
N GLY A 190 -0.21 3.17 22.58
CA GLY A 190 0.97 4.00 22.85
C GLY A 190 1.27 4.97 21.71
N SER A 191 2.31 5.77 21.89
CA SER A 191 2.84 6.66 20.86
C SER A 191 3.49 5.87 19.72
N LEU A 192 3.57 6.50 18.55
CA LEU A 192 4.33 5.99 17.40
C LEU A 192 5.80 5.76 17.74
N ARG A 193 6.43 4.83 17.02
CA ARG A 193 7.88 4.66 17.06
C ARG A 193 8.57 5.68 16.15
N GLY A 194 7.97 5.97 15.00
CA GLY A 194 8.35 7.03 14.09
C GLY A 194 7.74 8.37 14.49
N ASN A 195 7.91 9.36 13.61
CA ASN A 195 7.52 10.75 13.81
C ASN A 195 6.50 11.26 12.78
N GLU A 196 5.97 10.37 11.94
CA GLU A 196 5.03 10.75 10.89
C GLU A 196 3.70 11.27 11.46
N SER A 197 3.06 12.13 10.66
CA SER A 197 1.76 12.70 11.01
C SER A 197 0.68 11.63 11.07
N ILE A 198 -0.12 11.62 12.14
CA ILE A 198 -1.29 10.74 12.27
C ILE A 198 -2.32 11.07 11.18
N GLN A 199 -2.47 12.34 10.80
CA GLN A 199 -3.33 12.79 9.72
C GLN A 199 -2.53 13.69 8.78
N LEU A 200 -2.48 13.32 7.50
CA LEU A 200 -1.82 14.10 6.46
C LEU A 200 -2.62 15.35 6.11
N GLU A 201 -1.91 16.39 5.65
CA GLU A 201 -2.57 17.52 5.00
C GLU A 201 -3.17 17.04 3.67
N ALA A 202 -4.46 17.29 3.50
CA ALA A 202 -5.19 16.90 2.30
C ALA A 202 -5.74 18.13 1.56
N LYS A 203 -5.69 18.09 0.23
CA LYS A 203 -6.29 19.08 -0.67
C LYS A 203 -7.24 18.38 -1.63
N GLU A 204 -8.49 18.82 -1.63
CA GLU A 204 -9.49 18.35 -2.59
C GLU A 204 -9.16 18.88 -4.00
N GLY A 205 -9.32 18.00 -4.98
CA GLY A 205 -9.29 18.35 -6.39
C GLY A 205 -10.65 18.79 -6.93
N SER A 206 -10.75 18.90 -8.24
CA SER A 206 -11.99 19.30 -8.93
C SER A 206 -12.86 18.13 -9.37
N SER A 207 -12.33 16.91 -9.36
CA SER A 207 -13.10 15.71 -9.67
C SER A 207 -14.20 15.47 -8.63
N ARG A 208 -15.23 14.74 -9.05
CA ARG A 208 -16.33 14.27 -8.20
C ARG A 208 -16.33 12.75 -8.04
N GLU A 209 -15.38 12.07 -8.67
CA GLU A 209 -15.19 10.64 -8.48
C GLU A 209 -14.67 10.36 -7.07
N GLU A 210 -14.93 9.15 -6.60
CA GLU A 210 -14.44 8.67 -5.31
C GLU A 210 -12.99 8.20 -5.45
N LEU A 211 -12.24 8.27 -4.34
CA LEU A 211 -10.94 7.61 -4.26
C LEU A 211 -11.15 6.09 -4.38
N SER A 212 -10.25 5.42 -5.08
CA SER A 212 -10.18 3.97 -5.18
C SER A 212 -10.09 3.34 -3.77
N ASP A 213 -10.49 2.08 -3.63
CA ASP A 213 -10.38 1.41 -2.34
C ASP A 213 -8.92 1.06 -2.00
N GLY A 214 -8.66 0.81 -0.71
CA GLY A 214 -7.37 0.39 -0.17
C GLY A 214 -6.68 1.42 0.71
N LEU A 215 -5.42 1.14 1.04
CA LEU A 215 -4.54 1.96 1.85
C LEU A 215 -3.34 2.40 1.01
N TYR A 216 -3.01 3.68 1.07
CA TYR A 216 -1.75 4.20 0.55
C TYR A 216 -0.61 3.70 1.43
N VAL A 217 0.29 2.92 0.87
CA VAL A 217 1.47 2.39 1.54
C VAL A 217 2.68 3.21 1.08
N ILE A 218 3.27 3.92 2.03
CA ILE A 218 4.51 4.66 1.85
C ILE A 218 5.66 3.66 2.04
N LEU A 219 6.41 3.43 0.96
CA LEU A 219 7.44 2.40 0.88
C LEU A 219 8.81 3.02 1.17
N GLY A 220 9.04 3.30 2.46
CA GLY A 220 10.30 3.75 3.02
C GLY A 220 10.56 5.26 2.93
N ASN A 221 11.15 5.80 3.99
CA ASN A 221 11.64 7.16 4.12
C ASN A 221 13.10 7.05 4.58
N ASP A 222 14.07 7.70 3.90
CA ASP A 222 15.46 7.68 4.38
C ASP A 222 15.52 8.38 5.75
N SER A 223 15.79 7.62 6.82
CA SER A 223 15.82 8.12 8.21
C SER A 223 17.15 7.82 8.90
N ASP A 224 17.59 8.71 9.79
CA ASP A 224 18.70 8.44 10.73
C ASP A 224 18.24 7.58 11.94
N GLU A 225 16.94 7.29 12.05
CA GLU A 225 16.33 6.48 13.11
C GLU A 225 15.86 5.09 12.62
N ASP A 226 14.82 4.50 13.25
CA ASP A 226 14.19 3.29 12.72
C ASP A 226 13.52 3.62 11.36
N ASP A 227 13.60 2.71 10.39
CA ASP A 227 12.92 2.83 9.10
C ASP A 227 11.54 2.16 9.15
N PHE A 228 10.58 2.66 8.38
CA PHE A 228 9.19 2.18 8.41
C PHE A 228 8.52 2.13 7.04
N MET A 229 7.52 1.26 6.91
CA MET A 229 6.40 1.47 5.99
C MET A 229 5.21 2.08 6.76
N TYR A 230 4.52 3.03 6.15
CA TYR A 230 3.33 3.66 6.72
C TYR A 230 2.10 3.42 5.85
N TYR A 231 0.96 3.10 6.48
CA TYR A 231 -0.29 2.84 5.76
C TYR A 231 -1.29 3.96 6.08
N TYR A 232 -1.73 4.71 5.07
CA TYR A 232 -2.73 5.77 5.20
C TYR A 232 -4.03 5.39 4.50
N ASP A 233 -5.18 5.71 5.09
CA ASP A 233 -6.47 5.51 4.44
C ASP A 233 -6.86 6.68 3.52
N ASN A 234 -8.05 6.60 2.91
CA ASN A 234 -8.58 7.63 1.99
C ASN A 234 -8.88 8.99 2.66
N ASN A 235 -8.82 9.08 3.99
CA ASN A 235 -8.90 10.33 4.73
C ASN A 235 -7.52 10.88 5.13
N GLY A 236 -6.44 10.23 4.66
CA GLY A 236 -5.08 10.57 5.01
C GLY A 236 -4.75 10.26 6.46
N ILE A 237 -5.47 9.34 7.11
CA ILE A 237 -5.18 8.96 8.49
C ILE A 237 -4.31 7.71 8.53
N LEU A 238 -3.31 7.70 9.39
CA LEU A 238 -2.41 6.59 9.62
C LEU A 238 -3.16 5.39 10.23
N ARG A 239 -2.95 4.21 9.64
CA ARG A 239 -3.57 2.92 9.98
C ARG A 239 -2.56 1.79 10.18
N GLY A 240 -1.30 2.00 9.81
CA GLY A 240 -0.22 1.04 9.96
C GLY A 240 1.13 1.73 10.08
N GLU A 241 1.98 1.23 10.97
CA GLU A 241 3.40 1.59 11.09
C GLU A 241 4.18 0.28 11.23
N VAL A 242 4.91 -0.10 10.18
CA VAL A 242 5.63 -1.36 10.06
C VAL A 242 7.14 -1.09 10.11
N PRO A 243 7.84 -1.36 11.22
CA PRO A 243 9.28 -1.15 11.33
C PRO A 243 10.06 -2.14 10.46
N ILE A 244 11.10 -1.68 9.77
CA ILE A 244 12.02 -2.49 8.95
C ILE A 244 13.48 -2.32 9.40
N GLU A 245 14.35 -3.30 9.13
CA GLU A 245 15.73 -3.28 9.66
C GLU A 245 16.57 -2.12 9.13
N GLY A 246 16.31 -1.69 7.90
CA GLY A 246 16.94 -0.52 7.32
C GLY A 246 16.60 -0.30 5.84
N TYR A 247 17.10 0.81 5.28
CA TYR A 247 17.02 1.19 3.86
C TYR A 247 15.60 1.53 3.41
N ARG A 248 14.84 0.57 2.87
CA ARG A 248 13.43 0.73 2.48
C ARG A 248 12.80 -0.58 2.01
N SER A 249 11.49 -0.67 2.16
CA SER A 249 10.68 -1.58 1.34
C SER A 249 10.42 -0.94 -0.03
N HIS A 250 10.25 -1.74 -1.08
CA HIS A 250 10.13 -1.21 -2.45
C HIS A 250 8.81 -1.58 -3.12
N ARG A 251 8.17 -2.66 -2.66
CA ARG A 251 6.87 -3.18 -3.10
C ARG A 251 6.35 -4.18 -2.06
N LEU A 252 5.03 -4.37 -1.97
CA LEU A 252 4.44 -5.51 -1.28
C LEU A 252 4.02 -6.53 -2.34
N LEU A 253 4.53 -7.75 -2.23
CA LEU A 253 4.11 -8.86 -3.09
C LEU A 253 3.27 -9.84 -2.28
N PHE A 254 2.24 -10.41 -2.90
CA PHE A 254 1.33 -11.35 -2.25
C PHE A 254 1.31 -12.66 -3.04
N ALA A 255 1.57 -13.77 -2.36
CA ALA A 255 1.47 -15.12 -2.91
C ALA A 255 1.29 -16.12 -1.77
N ASN A 256 0.59 -17.24 -2.02
CA ASN A 256 0.46 -18.35 -1.06
C ASN A 256 0.01 -17.92 0.36
N GLU A 257 -0.93 -16.97 0.47
CA GLU A 257 -1.40 -16.42 1.77
C GLU A 257 -0.26 -15.78 2.60
N ARG A 258 0.74 -15.26 1.91
CA ARG A 258 1.89 -14.53 2.46
C ARG A 258 2.07 -13.19 1.79
N MET A 259 2.65 -12.26 2.54
CA MET A 259 3.14 -10.98 2.07
C MET A 259 4.67 -10.99 2.11
N TYR A 260 5.30 -10.55 1.03
CA TYR A 260 6.75 -10.48 0.87
C TYR A 260 7.21 -9.04 0.62
N TYR A 261 8.27 -8.64 1.30
CA TYR A 261 8.83 -7.30 1.19
C TYR A 261 10.29 -7.25 1.66
N SER A 262 11.05 -6.29 1.15
CA SER A 262 12.43 -6.03 1.55
C SER A 262 12.48 -5.32 2.89
N ILE A 263 13.41 -5.75 3.76
CA ILE A 263 13.57 -5.22 5.11
C ILE A 263 14.93 -4.58 5.36
N SER A 264 15.88 -4.79 4.45
CA SER A 264 17.21 -4.17 4.36
C SER A 264 17.70 -4.22 2.91
N THR A 265 18.90 -3.71 2.62
CA THR A 265 19.54 -3.87 1.30
C THR A 265 19.80 -5.33 0.96
N ASN A 266 19.90 -6.25 1.92
CA ASN A 266 20.31 -7.62 1.65
C ASN A 266 19.36 -8.68 2.19
N LYS A 267 18.12 -8.31 2.55
CA LYS A 267 17.12 -9.26 3.09
C LYS A 267 15.71 -9.01 2.60
N MET A 268 15.01 -10.12 2.38
CA MET A 268 13.57 -10.18 2.16
C MET A 268 12.90 -10.87 3.35
N ALA A 269 11.69 -10.45 3.72
CA ALA A 269 10.87 -11.13 4.71
C ALA A 269 9.63 -11.77 4.07
N GLU A 270 9.21 -12.91 4.63
CA GLU A 270 7.89 -13.51 4.42
C GLU A 270 7.07 -13.32 5.70
N MET A 271 5.86 -12.77 5.55
CA MET A 271 4.94 -12.53 6.66
C MET A 271 3.57 -13.13 6.38
N ASP A 272 2.94 -13.72 7.40
CA ASP A 272 1.55 -14.18 7.33
C ASP A 272 0.53 -13.08 7.69
N ALA A 273 -0.76 -13.36 7.48
CA ALA A 273 -1.85 -12.42 7.75
C ALA A 273 -2.09 -12.14 9.25
N LEU A 274 -1.39 -12.83 10.17
CA LEU A 274 -1.39 -12.53 11.60
C LEU A 274 -0.27 -11.55 11.98
N GLY A 275 0.61 -11.22 11.02
CA GLY A 275 1.79 -10.40 11.22
C GLY A 275 3.01 -11.19 11.67
N GLN A 276 2.99 -12.53 11.66
CA GLN A 276 4.14 -13.35 12.02
C GLN A 276 5.14 -13.37 10.87
N ILE A 277 6.42 -13.07 11.15
CA ILE A 277 7.49 -13.33 10.18
C ILE A 277 7.78 -14.84 10.17
N THR A 278 7.47 -15.50 9.05
CA THR A 278 7.61 -16.94 8.87
C THR A 278 8.92 -17.32 8.21
N ASN A 279 9.52 -16.40 7.46
CA ASN A 279 10.86 -16.57 6.89
C ASN A 279 11.59 -15.24 6.70
N VAL A 280 12.92 -15.30 6.68
CA VAL A 280 13.79 -14.20 6.26
C VAL A 280 14.84 -14.76 5.33
N PHE A 281 14.89 -14.23 4.12
CA PHE A 281 15.83 -14.62 3.08
C PHE A 281 17.03 -13.68 3.11
N ASP A 282 18.23 -14.26 3.11
CA ASP A 282 19.50 -13.54 3.01
C ASP A 282 19.94 -13.54 1.54
N LEU A 283 20.22 -12.35 0.99
CA LEU A 283 20.62 -12.18 -0.40
C LEU A 283 22.13 -12.42 -0.61
N GLY A 284 22.89 -12.74 0.43
CA GLY A 284 24.31 -13.07 0.36
C GLY A 284 25.17 -11.85 0.06
N ASN A 285 25.93 -11.89 -1.04
CA ASN A 285 26.80 -10.80 -1.47
C ASN A 285 26.08 -9.78 -2.37
N TYR A 286 24.75 -9.81 -2.41
CA TYR A 286 23.97 -8.91 -3.23
C TYR A 286 23.24 -7.87 -2.37
N ASP A 287 23.36 -6.62 -2.76
CA ASP A 287 22.53 -5.53 -2.26
C ASP A 287 21.38 -5.28 -3.25
N LEU A 288 20.17 -5.63 -2.85
CA LEU A 288 18.92 -5.24 -3.48
C LEU A 288 18.80 -3.71 -3.54
N HIS A 289 18.30 -3.23 -4.66
CA HIS A 289 17.89 -1.85 -4.86
C HIS A 289 16.57 -1.80 -5.62
N HIS A 290 15.83 -0.72 -5.42
CA HIS A 290 14.70 -0.26 -6.22
C HIS A 290 13.47 -1.17 -6.40
N ASP A 291 13.58 -2.44 -6.83
CA ASP A 291 12.40 -3.21 -7.22
C ASP A 291 12.58 -4.73 -7.33
N TYR A 292 11.46 -5.46 -7.22
CA TYR A 292 11.40 -6.93 -7.31
C TYR A 292 10.02 -7.46 -7.66
N VAL A 293 9.94 -8.54 -8.45
CA VAL A 293 8.69 -9.14 -8.95
C VAL A 293 8.75 -10.66 -8.83
N PHE A 294 7.59 -11.33 -8.78
CA PHE A 294 7.52 -12.79 -8.92
C PHE A 294 7.61 -13.22 -10.38
N ASP A 295 8.22 -14.38 -10.62
CA ASP A 295 8.05 -15.16 -11.85
C ASP A 295 6.88 -16.15 -11.72
N ASP A 296 6.58 -16.88 -12.79
CA ASP A 296 5.47 -17.85 -12.83
C ASP A 296 5.64 -19.05 -11.86
N ASN A 297 6.87 -19.30 -11.38
CA ASN A 297 7.15 -20.36 -10.42
C ASN A 297 6.97 -19.90 -8.97
N GLY A 298 6.71 -18.60 -8.75
CA GLY A 298 6.66 -17.99 -7.43
C GLY A 298 8.04 -17.67 -6.84
N ASP A 299 9.09 -17.72 -7.66
CA ASP A 299 10.41 -17.22 -7.30
C ASP A 299 10.50 -15.72 -7.56
N MET A 300 11.41 -15.05 -6.87
CA MET A 300 11.50 -13.59 -6.94
C MET A 300 12.69 -13.14 -7.78
N LEU A 301 12.43 -12.32 -8.79
CA LEU A 301 13.43 -11.58 -9.54
C LEU A 301 13.65 -10.22 -8.87
N ILE A 302 14.90 -9.92 -8.54
CA ILE A 302 15.28 -8.78 -7.71
C ILE A 302 16.36 -7.99 -8.43
N LEU A 303 16.19 -6.67 -8.54
CA LEU A 303 17.26 -5.77 -8.98
C LEU A 303 18.32 -5.68 -7.88
N ALA A 304 19.58 -5.91 -8.25
CA ALA A 304 20.67 -6.04 -7.30
C ALA A 304 22.02 -5.47 -7.79
N THR A 305 22.86 -5.15 -6.81
CA THR A 305 24.29 -4.87 -6.93
C THR A 305 25.08 -6.07 -6.40
N ASP A 306 26.07 -6.56 -7.14
CA ASP A 306 27.06 -7.52 -6.61
C ASP A 306 28.14 -6.75 -5.85
N THR A 307 28.17 -6.90 -4.52
CA THR A 307 29.10 -6.19 -3.62
C THR A 307 30.57 -6.57 -3.82
N THR A 308 30.86 -7.54 -4.70
CA THR A 308 32.22 -7.94 -5.06
C THR A 308 32.73 -7.28 -6.35
N LYS A 309 31.88 -6.48 -7.03
CA LYS A 309 32.21 -5.73 -8.24
C LYS A 309 32.28 -4.22 -7.98
N ASP A 310 32.87 -3.49 -8.91
CA ASP A 310 33.03 -2.03 -8.86
C ASP A 310 31.88 -1.29 -9.60
N THR A 311 30.81 -2.01 -9.97
CA THR A 311 29.62 -1.44 -10.61
C THR A 311 28.39 -1.70 -9.76
N VAL A 312 27.45 -0.76 -9.81
CA VAL A 312 26.24 -0.79 -8.98
C VAL A 312 25.00 -0.68 -9.84
N GLU A 313 23.91 -1.21 -9.29
CA GLU A 313 22.56 -1.12 -9.82
C GLU A 313 22.37 -1.66 -11.26
N ASP A 314 23.18 -2.65 -11.64
CA ASP A 314 23.29 -3.16 -13.01
C ASP A 314 23.09 -4.68 -13.15
N MET A 315 22.46 -5.33 -12.15
CA MET A 315 22.23 -6.78 -12.17
C MET A 315 20.83 -7.18 -11.70
N ILE A 316 20.49 -8.43 -12.02
CA ILE A 316 19.24 -9.07 -11.59
C ILE A 316 19.59 -10.45 -11.01
N ILE A 317 19.07 -10.72 -9.83
CA ILE A 317 19.18 -12.01 -9.16
C ILE A 317 17.80 -12.68 -9.07
N ARG A 318 17.80 -14.01 -9.00
CA ARG A 318 16.66 -14.83 -8.61
C ARG A 318 16.86 -15.34 -7.19
N LEU A 319 15.84 -15.13 -6.36
CA LEU A 319 15.64 -15.80 -5.09
C LEU A 319 14.63 -16.94 -5.28
N ASP A 320 15.08 -18.17 -5.09
CA ASP A 320 14.19 -19.34 -4.98
C ASP A 320 13.47 -19.28 -3.64
N VAL A 321 12.17 -18.97 -3.64
CA VAL A 321 11.40 -18.69 -2.42
C VAL A 321 11.23 -19.96 -1.57
N SER A 322 11.28 -21.13 -2.19
CA SER A 322 11.11 -22.42 -1.50
C SER A 322 12.34 -22.84 -0.70
N SER A 323 13.54 -22.56 -1.22
CA SER A 323 14.82 -23.02 -0.67
C SER A 323 15.65 -21.89 -0.05
N GLY A 324 15.35 -20.64 -0.40
CA GLY A 324 16.16 -19.46 -0.08
C GLY A 324 17.45 -19.36 -0.89
N ALA A 325 17.62 -20.16 -1.95
CA ALA A 325 18.80 -20.09 -2.80
C ALA A 325 18.78 -18.82 -3.67
N VAL A 326 19.94 -18.17 -3.79
CA VAL A 326 20.10 -16.95 -4.57
C VAL A 326 21.08 -17.19 -5.71
N SER A 327 20.74 -16.71 -6.91
CA SER A 327 21.56 -16.82 -8.11
C SER A 327 21.44 -15.59 -9.00
N GLN A 328 22.53 -15.17 -9.64
CA GLN A 328 22.48 -14.16 -10.70
C GLN A 328 21.79 -14.73 -11.94
N VAL A 329 20.90 -13.93 -12.55
CA VAL A 329 20.22 -14.28 -13.81
C VAL A 329 20.56 -13.33 -14.95
N VAL A 330 20.79 -12.05 -14.66
CA VAL A 330 21.20 -11.05 -15.66
C VAL A 330 22.31 -10.17 -15.09
N ASP A 331 23.34 -9.91 -15.90
CA ASP A 331 24.33 -8.85 -15.70
C ASP A 331 24.24 -7.92 -16.90
N MET A 332 23.87 -6.65 -16.68
CA MET A 332 23.71 -5.69 -17.77
C MET A 332 25.05 -5.43 -18.49
N GLY A 333 26.18 -5.63 -17.82
CA GLY A 333 27.50 -5.48 -18.43
C GLY A 333 27.78 -6.52 -19.53
N ASP A 334 27.18 -7.71 -19.43
CA ASP A 334 27.25 -8.74 -20.47
C ASP A 334 26.38 -8.38 -21.68
N LEU A 335 25.26 -7.66 -21.46
CA LEU A 335 24.35 -7.21 -22.50
C LEU A 335 24.82 -5.94 -23.21
N PHE A 336 25.48 -5.03 -22.47
CA PHE A 336 25.95 -3.73 -22.96
C PHE A 336 27.48 -3.54 -22.87
N PRO A 337 28.32 -4.48 -23.34
CA PRO A 337 29.76 -4.42 -23.11
C PRO A 337 30.43 -3.18 -23.73
N THR A 338 30.03 -2.74 -24.93
CA THR A 338 30.65 -1.59 -25.61
C THR A 338 30.17 -0.27 -25.03
N TYR A 339 28.90 -0.18 -24.62
CA TYR A 339 28.38 1.00 -23.93
C TYR A 339 28.99 1.16 -22.53
N LYS A 340 29.02 0.10 -21.71
CA LYS A 340 29.67 0.10 -20.38
C LYS A 340 31.13 0.58 -20.48
N ALA A 341 31.88 0.07 -21.47
CA ALA A 341 33.26 0.50 -21.71
C ALA A 341 33.38 1.98 -22.12
N SER A 342 32.39 2.53 -22.82
CA SER A 342 32.38 3.93 -23.28
C SER A 342 32.19 4.96 -22.15
N VAL A 343 31.50 4.57 -21.08
CA VAL A 343 31.21 5.41 -19.90
C VAL A 343 32.02 5.00 -18.67
N TYR A 344 32.90 4.01 -18.81
CA TYR A 344 33.72 3.53 -17.71
C TYR A 344 34.71 4.62 -17.26
N ASP A 345 34.62 4.95 -15.98
CA ASP A 345 35.59 5.80 -15.29
C ASP A 345 36.30 4.98 -14.21
N LYS A 346 37.60 4.79 -14.39
CA LYS A 346 38.47 4.05 -13.45
C LYS A 346 38.62 4.73 -12.09
N ASP A 347 38.32 6.03 -12.01
CA ASP A 347 38.43 6.83 -10.80
C ASP A 347 37.06 6.92 -10.07
N ASN A 348 36.03 6.23 -10.60
CA ASN A 348 34.74 6.04 -9.97
C ASN A 348 34.70 4.66 -9.28
N ASP A 349 34.68 4.66 -7.94
CA ASP A 349 34.68 3.45 -7.13
C ASP A 349 33.33 2.69 -7.16
N GLU A 350 32.24 3.33 -7.64
CA GLU A 350 30.89 2.75 -7.76
C GLU A 350 30.23 3.22 -9.07
N LEU A 351 30.56 2.57 -10.18
CA LEU A 351 30.02 2.96 -11.49
C LEU A 351 28.53 2.59 -11.60
N ASP A 352 27.67 3.60 -11.47
CA ASP A 352 26.21 3.55 -11.65
C ASP A 352 25.81 3.96 -13.08
N TRP A 353 26.06 3.08 -14.05
CA TRP A 353 25.98 3.39 -15.50
C TRP A 353 24.64 3.01 -16.15
N THR A 354 23.81 2.21 -15.44
CA THR A 354 22.42 1.91 -15.88
C THR A 354 21.39 2.41 -14.88
N HIS A 355 21.65 2.30 -13.58
CA HIS A 355 20.68 2.64 -12.54
C HIS A 355 19.32 1.97 -12.79
N LEU A 356 19.27 0.64 -12.73
CA LEU A 356 18.01 -0.08 -12.89
C LEU A 356 17.08 0.26 -11.72
N ASN A 357 15.86 0.72 -12.04
CA ASN A 357 14.94 1.20 -11.02
C ASN A 357 13.59 0.46 -10.98
N THR A 358 13.27 -0.34 -12.00
CA THR A 358 12.01 -1.08 -12.06
C THR A 358 12.20 -2.38 -12.84
N ILE A 359 11.55 -3.45 -12.41
CA ILE A 359 11.51 -4.74 -13.11
C ILE A 359 10.05 -5.23 -13.23
N GLN A 360 9.71 -5.74 -14.42
CA GLN A 360 8.41 -6.36 -14.72
C GLN A 360 8.64 -7.73 -15.34
N TRP A 361 7.92 -8.73 -14.85
CA TRP A 361 7.85 -10.07 -15.44
C TRP A 361 6.81 -10.07 -16.56
N MET A 362 7.17 -10.59 -17.73
CA MET A 362 6.28 -10.68 -18.90
C MET A 362 5.81 -12.12 -19.19
N GLY A 363 6.22 -13.10 -18.39
CA GLY A 363 6.07 -14.51 -18.73
C GLY A 363 7.21 -15.03 -19.61
N ASP A 364 7.24 -16.34 -19.87
CA ASP A 364 8.12 -16.98 -20.85
C ASP A 364 9.63 -16.67 -20.72
N ASN A 365 10.12 -16.43 -19.50
CA ASN A 365 11.50 -16.03 -19.19
C ASN A 365 11.88 -14.66 -19.79
N GLU A 366 10.91 -13.77 -19.94
CA GLU A 366 11.08 -12.42 -20.46
C GLU A 366 10.77 -11.38 -19.38
N ILE A 367 11.55 -10.29 -19.40
CA ILE A 367 11.38 -9.17 -18.47
C ILE A 367 11.51 -7.84 -19.19
N LEU A 368 10.88 -6.81 -18.60
CA LEU A 368 11.20 -5.41 -18.87
C LEU A 368 11.94 -4.82 -17.68
N VAL A 369 12.99 -4.06 -17.96
CA VAL A 369 13.70 -3.26 -16.97
C VAL A 369 13.77 -1.80 -17.38
N SER A 370 13.71 -0.91 -16.39
CA SER A 370 13.85 0.54 -16.58
C SER A 370 15.21 1.01 -16.09
N SER A 371 16.00 1.60 -16.98
CA SER A 371 17.27 2.27 -16.67
C SER A 371 17.04 3.78 -16.58
N ARG A 372 17.28 4.37 -15.40
CA ARG A 372 17.19 5.82 -15.22
C ARG A 372 18.30 6.53 -15.97
N GLU A 373 19.52 6.01 -15.85
CA GLU A 373 20.76 6.65 -16.31
C GLU A 373 20.82 6.78 -17.84
N THR A 374 20.26 5.80 -18.55
CA THR A 374 20.17 5.82 -20.02
C THR A 374 18.81 6.31 -20.53
N SER A 375 17.87 6.64 -19.62
CA SER A 375 16.47 6.93 -19.96
C SER A 375 15.84 5.92 -20.94
N THR A 376 16.18 4.64 -20.75
CA THR A 376 15.81 3.56 -21.67
C THR A 376 15.11 2.43 -20.93
N ILE A 377 14.07 1.90 -21.55
CA ILE A 377 13.39 0.67 -21.10
C ILE A 377 13.88 -0.46 -22.00
N VAL A 378 14.30 -1.58 -21.41
CA VAL A 378 14.93 -2.69 -22.12
C VAL A 378 14.10 -3.96 -21.90
N LYS A 379 13.73 -4.65 -23.00
CA LYS A 379 13.20 -6.01 -22.93
C LYS A 379 14.35 -7.01 -23.02
N ILE A 380 14.40 -7.95 -22.07
CA ILE A 380 15.42 -9.00 -22.00
C ILE A 380 14.71 -10.35 -22.04
N THR A 381 15.20 -11.27 -22.87
CA THR A 381 14.64 -12.60 -23.07
C THR A 381 15.61 -13.70 -22.64
N ASP A 382 15.10 -14.91 -22.41
CA ASP A 382 15.88 -16.09 -22.00
C ASP A 382 16.72 -15.88 -20.74
N ILE A 383 16.15 -15.22 -19.71
CA ILE A 383 16.88 -14.81 -18.49
C ILE A 383 17.46 -15.97 -17.67
N TYR A 384 16.98 -17.19 -17.88
CA TYR A 384 17.49 -18.40 -17.21
C TYR A 384 18.43 -19.22 -18.10
N GLY A 385 18.61 -18.82 -19.36
CA GLY A 385 19.50 -19.44 -20.33
C GLY A 385 20.65 -18.50 -20.68
N THR A 386 20.59 -17.92 -21.88
CA THR A 386 21.53 -16.89 -22.36
C THR A 386 20.75 -15.59 -22.54
N PRO A 387 20.77 -14.68 -21.54
CA PRO A 387 20.05 -13.43 -21.64
C PRO A 387 20.44 -12.63 -22.89
N GLU A 388 19.44 -12.12 -23.60
CA GLU A 388 19.62 -11.29 -24.80
C GLU A 388 18.68 -10.08 -24.77
N ILE A 389 19.14 -8.95 -25.32
CA ILE A 389 18.27 -7.78 -25.51
C ILE A 389 17.37 -8.03 -26.72
N ALA A 390 16.06 -8.06 -26.51
CA ALA A 390 15.10 -8.17 -27.61
C ALA A 390 14.88 -6.82 -28.29
N TYR A 391 14.61 -5.77 -27.51
CA TYR A 391 14.48 -4.40 -27.99
C TYR A 391 14.61 -3.39 -26.85
N MET A 392 14.70 -2.12 -27.24
CA MET A 392 14.76 -0.96 -26.35
C MET A 392 13.71 0.09 -26.72
N MET A 393 13.23 0.84 -25.73
CA MET A 393 12.43 2.05 -25.91
C MET A 393 13.14 3.22 -25.24
N GLY A 394 13.54 4.22 -26.01
CA GLY A 394 14.32 5.37 -25.54
C GLY A 394 14.61 6.35 -26.68
N GLU A 395 15.39 7.39 -26.40
CA GLU A 395 15.74 8.37 -27.44
C GLU A 395 16.81 7.84 -28.41
N LYS A 396 16.51 7.89 -29.71
CA LYS A 396 17.41 7.43 -30.76
C LYS A 396 18.73 8.18 -30.81
N THR A 397 18.71 9.48 -30.52
CA THR A 397 19.92 10.32 -30.48
C THR A 397 20.86 9.93 -29.35
N TYR A 398 20.36 9.30 -28.26
CA TYR A 398 21.20 8.86 -27.15
C TYR A 398 22.08 7.67 -27.54
N TRP A 399 21.51 6.76 -28.33
CA TRP A 399 22.17 5.55 -28.80
C TRP A 399 22.75 5.69 -30.21
N GLU A 400 22.74 6.91 -30.77
CA GLU A 400 23.31 7.20 -32.08
C GLU A 400 24.79 6.79 -32.09
N ASP A 401 25.22 6.13 -33.17
CA ASP A 401 26.56 5.56 -33.34
C ASP A 401 26.95 4.41 -32.39
N SER A 402 26.02 3.86 -31.59
CA SER A 402 26.25 2.67 -30.76
C SER A 402 25.87 1.36 -31.50
N ASP A 403 26.41 0.24 -31.00
CA ASP A 403 26.05 -1.11 -31.50
C ASP A 403 24.60 -1.49 -31.17
N TYR A 404 23.90 -0.68 -30.37
CA TYR A 404 22.55 -0.94 -29.87
C TYR A 404 21.47 -0.13 -30.58
N ALA A 405 21.84 0.78 -31.50
CA ALA A 405 20.90 1.68 -32.16
C ALA A 405 19.77 0.94 -32.90
N ASP A 406 20.08 -0.21 -33.50
CA ASP A 406 19.12 -1.04 -34.26
C ASP A 406 18.15 -1.82 -33.36
N LEU A 407 18.37 -1.86 -32.04
CA LEU A 407 17.47 -2.48 -31.07
C LEU A 407 16.34 -1.53 -30.63
N LEU A 408 16.42 -0.24 -30.96
CA LEU A 408 15.40 0.73 -30.59
C LEU A 408 14.14 0.57 -31.44
N LEU A 409 13.01 0.45 -30.76
CA LEU A 409 11.70 0.51 -31.41
C LEU A 409 11.44 1.88 -32.06
N ASP A 410 10.60 1.89 -33.08
CA ASP A 410 10.15 3.10 -33.76
C ASP A 410 8.97 3.76 -33.03
N LYS A 411 8.97 5.09 -32.92
CA LYS A 411 7.81 5.84 -32.42
C LYS A 411 6.72 5.87 -33.50
N ALA A 412 5.52 5.39 -33.18
CA ALA A 412 4.39 5.37 -34.12
C ALA A 412 3.71 6.75 -34.27
N ASN A 413 3.88 7.63 -33.28
CA ASN A 413 3.44 9.02 -33.30
C ASN A 413 4.56 9.96 -32.78
N SER A 414 4.33 11.28 -32.86
CA SER A 414 5.35 12.28 -32.51
C SER A 414 5.26 12.68 -31.04
N PHE A 415 6.27 12.32 -30.24
CA PHE A 415 6.42 12.72 -28.84
C PHE A 415 7.89 12.67 -28.41
N THR A 416 8.21 13.37 -27.31
CA THR A 416 9.47 13.21 -26.59
C THR A 416 9.36 11.97 -25.71
N SER A 417 10.31 11.04 -25.86
CA SER A 417 10.36 9.81 -25.07
C SER A 417 10.56 10.15 -23.59
N GLN A 418 10.33 9.14 -22.77
CA GLN A 418 10.55 9.23 -21.34
C GLN A 418 12.02 9.55 -21.02
N THR A 419 12.25 10.33 -19.97
CA THR A 419 13.59 10.68 -19.48
C THR A 419 13.65 10.61 -17.97
N GLY A 420 14.58 9.80 -17.45
CA GLY A 420 14.76 9.52 -16.03
C GLY A 420 13.61 8.75 -15.40
N GLN A 421 12.79 8.04 -16.19
CA GLN A 421 11.54 7.41 -15.79
C GLN A 421 11.67 6.39 -14.65
N HIS A 422 10.60 6.22 -13.87
CA HIS A 422 10.46 5.23 -12.80
C HIS A 422 9.12 4.50 -12.89
N SER A 423 8.98 3.38 -12.17
CA SER A 423 7.69 2.71 -11.92
C SER A 423 6.98 2.32 -13.23
N ILE A 424 7.73 1.73 -14.17
CA ILE A 424 7.13 1.13 -15.36
C ILE A 424 6.23 -0.04 -14.96
N THR A 425 5.04 -0.16 -15.54
CA THR A 425 4.11 -1.27 -15.30
C THR A 425 3.64 -1.87 -16.62
N TYR A 426 3.93 -3.15 -16.79
CA TYR A 426 3.46 -3.97 -17.91
C TYR A 426 1.98 -4.32 -17.69
N VAL A 427 1.15 -4.12 -18.72
CA VAL A 427 -0.29 -4.36 -18.66
C VAL A 427 -0.74 -5.10 -19.91
N GLU A 428 -1.25 -6.32 -19.69
CA GLU A 428 -1.98 -7.10 -20.68
C GLU A 428 -3.42 -6.60 -20.79
N ASP A 429 -3.97 -6.70 -22.00
CA ASP A 429 -5.35 -6.32 -22.27
C ASP A 429 -5.90 -7.21 -23.38
N ASP A 430 -6.93 -8.01 -23.07
CA ASP A 430 -7.58 -8.98 -23.98
C ASP A 430 -8.15 -8.34 -25.27
N SER A 431 -8.30 -7.01 -25.31
CA SER A 431 -8.76 -6.29 -26.50
C SER A 431 -7.65 -5.98 -27.50
N LEU A 432 -6.38 -6.10 -27.09
CA LEU A 432 -5.21 -5.90 -27.94
C LEU A 432 -4.95 -7.11 -28.84
N ALA A 433 -4.21 -6.90 -29.93
CA ALA A 433 -3.77 -8.00 -30.76
C ALA A 433 -2.57 -8.73 -30.13
N ASP A 434 -2.36 -10.01 -30.46
CA ASP A 434 -1.18 -10.76 -30.05
C ASP A 434 0.12 -9.97 -30.32
N GLY A 435 1.01 -9.91 -29.32
CA GLY A 435 2.25 -9.13 -29.40
C GLY A 435 2.08 -7.64 -29.14
N GLN A 436 0.91 -7.21 -28.65
CA GLN A 436 0.68 -5.85 -28.17
C GLN A 436 0.41 -5.82 -26.67
N TYR A 437 0.88 -4.78 -26.01
CA TYR A 437 0.64 -4.55 -24.59
C TYR A 437 0.68 -3.06 -24.26
N TYR A 438 0.10 -2.70 -23.13
CA TYR A 438 0.26 -1.35 -22.57
C TYR A 438 1.42 -1.31 -21.59
N LEU A 439 2.14 -0.19 -21.58
CA LEU A 439 3.20 0.08 -20.62
C LEU A 439 3.00 1.49 -20.08
N TYR A 440 2.67 1.63 -18.79
CA TYR A 440 2.58 2.95 -18.18
C TYR A 440 3.74 3.21 -17.22
N MET A 441 4.03 4.49 -16.95
CA MET A 441 5.18 4.88 -16.13
C MET A 441 5.06 6.30 -15.58
N PHE A 442 5.84 6.56 -14.54
CA PHE A 442 6.15 7.93 -14.11
C PHE A 442 7.35 8.41 -14.94
N ASN A 443 7.11 9.31 -15.88
CA ASN A 443 8.15 10.00 -16.62
C ASN A 443 8.59 11.24 -15.82
N ASN A 444 9.74 11.15 -15.17
CA ASN A 444 10.30 12.26 -14.41
C ASN A 444 10.52 13.51 -15.27
N ASN A 445 10.66 13.35 -16.60
CA ASN A 445 10.85 14.43 -17.56
C ASN A 445 12.10 15.26 -17.22
N PHE A 446 13.14 14.59 -16.73
CA PHE A 446 14.41 15.17 -16.32
C PHE A 446 15.55 14.55 -17.11
N GLY A 447 16.25 15.37 -17.89
CA GLY A 447 17.37 14.97 -18.72
C GLY A 447 18.69 15.08 -17.97
N TYR A 448 19.22 13.95 -17.52
CA TYR A 448 20.49 13.87 -16.81
C TYR A 448 21.11 12.48 -16.90
N SER A 449 22.43 12.42 -17.01
CA SER A 449 23.24 11.22 -16.86
C SER A 449 24.54 11.63 -16.15
N SER A 450 24.85 10.98 -15.04
CA SER A 450 26.10 11.17 -14.29
C SER A 450 27.30 10.52 -14.98
N THR A 451 27.08 9.49 -15.80
CA THR A 451 28.13 8.69 -16.46
C THR A 451 28.36 9.12 -17.90
N ASN A 452 27.31 9.23 -18.72
CA ASN A 452 27.39 9.75 -20.08
C ASN A 452 27.23 11.28 -20.11
N THR A 453 28.23 11.97 -19.56
CA THR A 453 28.24 13.45 -19.46
C THR A 453 28.37 14.18 -20.81
N ALA A 454 28.66 13.45 -21.89
CA ALA A 454 28.83 14.02 -23.23
C ALA A 454 27.49 14.24 -23.96
N TYR A 455 26.43 13.52 -23.58
CA TYR A 455 25.13 13.66 -24.22
C TYR A 455 24.42 14.95 -23.79
N ASP A 456 24.04 15.78 -24.77
CA ASP A 456 23.33 17.03 -24.52
C ASP A 456 21.82 16.80 -24.39
N TRP A 457 21.33 16.63 -23.16
CA TRP A 457 19.90 16.46 -22.89
C TRP A 457 19.04 17.67 -23.26
N SER A 458 19.61 18.88 -23.33
CA SER A 458 18.86 20.10 -23.62
C SER A 458 18.27 20.13 -25.03
N GLN A 459 18.85 19.33 -25.95
CA GLN A 459 18.35 19.18 -27.32
C GLN A 459 16.90 18.66 -27.39
N LEU A 460 16.43 17.98 -26.34
CA LEU A 460 15.07 17.43 -26.25
C LEU A 460 14.05 18.45 -25.74
N ASN A 461 14.47 19.67 -25.39
CA ASN A 461 13.64 20.72 -24.79
C ASN A 461 12.95 20.29 -23.48
N ILE A 462 13.68 19.56 -22.65
CA ILE A 462 13.24 19.08 -21.34
C ILE A 462 14.04 19.76 -20.21
N PRO A 463 13.52 19.77 -18.98
CA PRO A 463 14.28 20.17 -17.79
C PRO A 463 15.59 19.38 -17.63
N THR A 464 16.68 20.10 -17.34
CA THR A 464 18.01 19.52 -17.01
C THR A 464 18.52 20.01 -15.65
N GLU A 465 17.66 20.67 -14.87
CA GLU A 465 17.96 21.11 -13.50
C GLU A 465 17.02 20.45 -12.50
N VAL A 466 17.55 20.10 -11.31
CA VAL A 466 16.78 19.49 -10.22
C VAL A 466 15.71 20.46 -9.69
N LYS A 467 16.01 21.76 -9.67
CA LYS A 467 15.07 22.81 -9.28
C LYS A 467 14.74 23.66 -10.48
N ALA A 468 13.59 23.40 -11.09
CA ALA A 468 13.08 24.16 -12.23
C ALA A 468 11.64 24.58 -11.94
N GLU A 469 11.39 25.89 -11.81
CA GLU A 469 10.11 26.42 -11.31
C GLU A 469 8.90 26.06 -12.20
N ASP A 470 9.11 26.01 -13.52
CA ASP A 470 8.07 25.72 -14.51
C ASP A 470 8.11 24.27 -15.02
N ALA A 471 8.97 23.43 -14.44
CA ALA A 471 9.05 22.03 -14.84
C ALA A 471 7.85 21.24 -14.33
N VAL A 472 7.53 20.17 -15.07
CA VAL A 472 6.51 19.18 -14.71
C VAL A 472 7.05 17.80 -15.04
N SER A 473 6.69 16.82 -14.22
CA SER A 473 6.83 15.41 -14.56
C SER A 473 5.53 14.95 -15.23
N LYS A 474 5.50 13.72 -15.75
CA LYS A 474 4.37 13.24 -16.55
C LYS A 474 4.03 11.80 -16.22
N TYR A 475 2.74 11.48 -16.28
CA TYR A 475 2.32 10.10 -16.54
C TYR A 475 2.39 9.85 -18.04
N TYR A 476 3.00 8.74 -18.45
CA TYR A 476 2.98 8.24 -19.83
C TYR A 476 2.36 6.84 -19.86
N LYS A 477 1.51 6.58 -20.86
CA LYS A 477 1.08 5.24 -21.25
C LYS A 477 1.45 5.00 -22.71
N TYR A 478 2.22 3.96 -22.94
CA TYR A 478 2.56 3.47 -24.27
C TYR A 478 1.66 2.30 -24.66
N LEU A 479 1.32 2.22 -25.94
CA LEU A 479 0.95 0.98 -26.61
C LEU A 479 2.18 0.47 -27.36
N VAL A 480 2.68 -0.70 -26.98
CA VAL A 480 3.82 -1.35 -27.64
C VAL A 480 3.27 -2.40 -28.60
N ASP A 481 3.87 -2.48 -29.80
CA ASP A 481 3.53 -3.47 -30.83
C ASP A 481 4.83 -4.14 -31.31
N GLU A 482 5.10 -5.32 -30.75
CA GLU A 482 6.32 -6.08 -31.03
C GLU A 482 6.36 -6.55 -32.49
N SER A 483 5.20 -6.85 -33.08
CA SER A 483 5.09 -7.32 -34.47
C SER A 483 5.51 -6.28 -35.49
N LYS A 484 5.30 -5.00 -35.17
CA LYS A 484 5.69 -3.85 -35.99
C LYS A 484 7.02 -3.25 -35.58
N GLY A 485 7.54 -3.60 -34.41
CA GLY A 485 8.71 -2.96 -33.82
C GLY A 485 8.45 -1.50 -33.47
N THR A 486 7.26 -1.17 -32.97
CA THR A 486 6.86 0.22 -32.69
C THR A 486 6.29 0.41 -31.30
N TYR A 487 6.32 1.63 -30.79
CA TYR A 487 5.56 2.07 -29.62
C TYR A 487 4.91 3.43 -29.84
N GLU A 488 3.72 3.63 -29.27
CA GLU A 488 2.90 4.83 -29.42
C GLU A 488 2.60 5.43 -28.05
N LEU A 489 2.74 6.75 -27.88
CA LEU A 489 2.20 7.43 -26.71
C LEU A 489 0.68 7.58 -26.87
N VAL A 490 -0.08 6.79 -26.12
CA VAL A 490 -1.55 6.72 -26.21
C VAL A 490 -2.26 7.51 -25.12
N ASP A 491 -1.57 7.81 -24.02
CA ASP A 491 -2.11 8.63 -22.94
C ASP A 491 -1.01 9.36 -22.16
N THR A 492 -1.29 10.59 -21.74
CA THR A 492 -0.39 11.39 -20.92
C THR A 492 -1.09 12.54 -20.20
N PHE A 493 -0.61 12.87 -19.01
CA PHE A 493 -0.94 14.13 -18.34
C PHE A 493 0.21 14.61 -17.44
N ASP A 494 0.19 15.90 -17.12
CA ASP A 494 1.19 16.55 -16.29
C ASP A 494 0.92 16.33 -14.80
N VAL A 495 1.99 16.09 -14.05
CA VAL A 495 1.99 15.90 -12.59
C VAL A 495 3.07 16.80 -11.96
N PRO A 496 3.01 17.05 -10.64
CA PRO A 496 4.05 17.84 -9.97
C PRO A 496 5.46 17.33 -10.29
N TYR A 497 6.39 18.26 -10.49
CA TYR A 497 7.74 17.90 -10.90
C TYR A 497 8.48 17.14 -9.81
N SER A 498 8.99 15.97 -10.18
CA SER A 498 9.93 15.19 -9.39
C SER A 498 11.05 14.68 -10.30
N PRO A 499 12.24 15.29 -10.29
CA PRO A 499 13.33 14.89 -11.18
C PRO A 499 13.91 13.51 -10.85
N TYR A 500 13.71 13.02 -9.63
CA TYR A 500 14.12 11.69 -9.18
C TYR A 500 12.96 10.96 -8.47
N VAL A 501 13.18 9.67 -8.19
CA VAL A 501 12.26 8.76 -7.49
C VAL A 501 10.84 8.80 -8.09
N SER A 502 9.80 8.59 -7.29
CA SER A 502 8.37 8.66 -7.67
C SER A 502 7.82 7.35 -8.19
N SER A 503 6.49 7.27 -8.19
CA SER A 503 5.75 6.10 -8.66
C SER A 503 4.40 6.46 -9.23
N VAL A 504 3.86 5.55 -10.05
CA VAL A 504 2.49 5.63 -10.53
C VAL A 504 1.84 4.26 -10.50
N GLN A 505 0.54 4.22 -10.22
CA GLN A 505 -0.24 3.00 -10.21
C GLN A 505 -1.66 3.27 -10.71
N ASN A 506 -2.09 2.49 -11.70
CA ASN A 506 -3.49 2.49 -12.12
C ASN A 506 -4.25 1.45 -11.28
N ILE A 507 -5.32 1.87 -10.60
CA ILE A 507 -6.15 0.98 -9.77
C ILE A 507 -7.59 1.51 -9.68
N GLY A 508 -8.57 0.61 -9.80
CA GLY A 508 -9.99 0.99 -9.64
C GLY A 508 -10.50 2.02 -10.64
N GLY A 509 -9.85 2.17 -11.81
CA GLY A 509 -10.17 3.20 -12.80
C GLY A 509 -9.50 4.55 -12.56
N ASN A 510 -8.77 4.69 -11.45
CA ASN A 510 -8.04 5.89 -11.07
C ASN A 510 -6.53 5.71 -11.30
N THR A 511 -5.81 6.84 -11.30
CA THR A 511 -4.35 6.89 -11.38
C THR A 511 -3.79 7.52 -10.12
N ILE A 512 -3.01 6.76 -9.35
CA ILE A 512 -2.30 7.25 -8.16
C ILE A 512 -0.90 7.64 -8.57
N VAL A 513 -0.49 8.86 -8.21
CA VAL A 513 0.81 9.42 -8.55
C VAL A 513 1.49 9.90 -7.28
N ASP A 514 2.65 9.34 -6.96
CA ASP A 514 3.58 9.89 -5.98
C ASP A 514 4.58 10.79 -6.70
N SER A 515 4.62 12.07 -6.36
CA SER A 515 5.65 13.01 -6.84
C SER A 515 6.65 13.26 -5.72
N GLY A 516 7.64 12.38 -5.64
CA GLY A 516 8.43 12.18 -4.42
C GLY A 516 9.20 13.41 -3.93
N MET A 517 9.82 14.16 -4.85
CA MET A 517 10.53 15.41 -4.52
C MET A 517 9.61 16.63 -4.39
N ALA A 518 8.34 16.49 -4.78
CA ALA A 518 7.28 17.46 -4.48
C ALA A 518 6.56 17.14 -3.15
N PHE A 519 6.97 16.07 -2.46
CA PHE A 519 6.45 15.63 -1.15
C PHE A 519 4.93 15.46 -1.11
N ASN A 520 4.35 15.01 -2.21
CA ASN A 520 2.92 14.72 -2.27
C ASN A 520 2.64 13.48 -3.10
N PHE A 521 1.53 12.82 -2.75
CA PHE A 521 0.91 11.80 -3.57
C PHE A 521 -0.55 12.18 -3.83
N GLN A 522 -1.03 11.81 -5.00
CA GLN A 522 -2.25 12.32 -5.61
C GLN A 522 -3.02 11.19 -6.27
N GLU A 523 -4.34 11.30 -6.30
CA GLU A 523 -5.19 10.38 -7.04
C GLU A 523 -6.04 11.16 -8.04
N TYR A 524 -6.04 10.68 -9.28
CA TYR A 524 -6.73 11.26 -10.43
C TYR A 524 -7.78 10.29 -10.96
N ASP A 525 -8.89 10.82 -11.47
CA ASP A 525 -9.87 10.01 -12.19
C ASP A 525 -9.39 9.62 -13.60
N SER A 526 -10.21 8.85 -14.32
CA SER A 526 -9.91 8.40 -15.68
C SER A 526 -9.77 9.52 -16.73
N ASP A 527 -10.24 10.72 -16.42
CA ASP A 527 -10.09 11.92 -17.26
C ASP A 527 -8.88 12.78 -16.82
N HIS A 528 -8.01 12.23 -15.97
CA HIS A 528 -6.84 12.88 -15.38
C HIS A 528 -7.16 14.13 -14.56
N THR A 529 -8.38 14.18 -14.00
CA THR A 529 -8.78 15.26 -13.09
C THR A 529 -8.47 14.85 -11.66
N LEU A 530 -7.77 15.71 -10.93
CA LEU A 530 -7.41 15.46 -9.52
C LEU A 530 -8.67 15.22 -8.69
N ILE A 531 -8.68 14.11 -7.95
CA ILE A 531 -9.66 13.77 -6.91
C ILE A 531 -9.17 14.33 -5.58
N ARG A 532 -7.98 13.92 -5.15
CA ARG A 532 -7.37 14.38 -3.89
C ARG A 532 -5.85 14.33 -3.94
N SER A 533 -5.22 15.23 -3.20
CA SER A 533 -3.78 15.30 -2.98
C SER A 533 -3.50 15.23 -1.48
N PHE A 534 -2.46 14.50 -1.10
CA PHE A 534 -1.94 14.43 0.26
C PHE A 534 -0.49 14.90 0.28
N THR A 535 -0.12 15.67 1.29
CA THR A 535 1.25 16.16 1.49
C THR A 535 1.87 15.45 2.69
N MET A 536 3.12 15.00 2.55
CA MET A 536 3.91 14.49 3.66
C MET A 536 5.00 15.49 4.04
N GLU A 537 5.35 15.53 5.33
CA GLU A 537 6.57 16.20 5.76
C GLU A 537 7.75 15.26 5.47
N GLY A 538 8.82 15.79 4.89
CA GLY A 538 10.00 14.98 4.61
C GLY A 538 11.22 15.86 4.32
N GLU A 539 12.41 15.31 4.56
CA GLU A 539 13.66 16.05 4.35
C GLU A 539 14.25 15.84 2.96
N LYS A 540 14.11 14.63 2.39
CA LYS A 540 14.79 14.23 1.15
C LYS A 540 13.82 13.99 -0.02
N TYR A 541 12.88 13.06 0.15
CA TYR A 541 11.80 12.73 -0.80
C TYR A 541 10.85 11.70 -0.17
N ILE A 542 9.69 11.49 -0.79
CA ILE A 542 8.92 10.25 -0.70
C ILE A 542 9.45 9.30 -1.78
N TYR A 543 9.79 8.05 -1.45
CA TYR A 543 10.38 7.15 -2.44
C TYR A 543 9.34 6.60 -3.42
N ARG A 544 8.34 5.89 -2.87
CA ARG A 544 7.20 5.34 -3.60
C ARG A 544 5.95 5.32 -2.73
N VAL A 545 4.81 5.52 -3.37
CA VAL A 545 3.48 5.27 -2.79
C VAL A 545 2.69 4.41 -3.74
N TYR A 546 2.27 3.26 -3.23
CA TYR A 546 1.31 2.39 -3.91
C TYR A 546 0.12 2.15 -3.00
N LYS A 547 -1.05 1.92 -3.59
CA LYS A 547 -2.26 1.59 -2.87
C LYS A 547 -2.54 0.10 -2.96
N TYR A 548 -2.85 -0.46 -1.80
CA TYR A 548 -3.12 -1.89 -1.64
C TYR A 548 -4.46 -2.06 -0.93
N THR A 549 -5.35 -2.87 -1.51
CA THR A 549 -6.60 -3.25 -0.87
C THR A 549 -6.39 -4.25 0.25
N PHE A 550 -5.30 -5.03 0.20
CA PHE A 550 -5.03 -6.18 1.07
C PHE A 550 -6.11 -7.27 1.00
N ASP A 551 -6.81 -7.34 -0.14
CA ASP A 551 -7.82 -8.38 -0.40
C ASP A 551 -7.17 -9.75 -0.50
N GLY A 552 -7.81 -10.74 0.12
CA GLY A 552 -7.26 -12.10 0.21
C GLY A 552 -6.06 -12.23 1.15
N PHE A 553 -5.64 -11.15 1.81
CA PHE A 553 -4.63 -11.18 2.88
C PHE A 553 -5.25 -10.79 4.23
N TYR A 554 -5.47 -9.50 4.48
CA TYR A 554 -6.15 -9.04 5.70
C TYR A 554 -7.67 -8.98 5.52
N PHE A 555 -8.13 -8.57 4.33
CA PHE A 555 -9.52 -8.20 4.10
C PHE A 555 -10.19 -9.03 3.00
N ASN A 556 -11.52 -9.03 3.02
CA ASN A 556 -12.35 -9.45 1.89
C ASN A 556 -13.13 -8.23 1.37
N GLN A 557 -13.18 -8.08 0.04
CA GLN A 557 -14.12 -7.17 -0.62
C GLN A 557 -15.57 -7.64 -0.47
#